data_AF-A0A3D2RQD8-F1
#
_entry.id   AF-A0A3D2RQD8-F1
#
_cell.length_a   1.000
_cell.length_b   1.000
_cell.length_c   1.000
_cell.angle_alpha   90.00
_cell.angle_beta   90.00
_cell.angle_gamma   90.00
#
_symmetry.space_group_name_H-M   'P 1'
#
loop_
_entity.id
_entity.type
_entity.pdbx_description
1 polymer ?
#
loop_
_entity_poly.entity_id
_entity_poly.type
_entity_poly.pdbx_seq_one_letter_code
_entity_poly.pdbx_strand_id
1 'polypeptide(L)'
;MLVERRIDQDTEVSREITLWSQRGSDVIRGNLLVIPIEDSFIYVEPLYLRATQAGMPELKRVLVVKEERVVMAENLELALQEAFSTIPDAEPTPAPGGDVPPLSLANLTSLAVSEYEKAQRLLKTGDFKGYGEAVDQLGRILKDLGERTRGDD
;
A
#
# COMPACT_ATOMS: atom_id res chain seq x y z
N MET A 1 17.24 -11.55 11.91
CA MET A 1 16.96 -10.28 12.63
C MET A 1 15.48 -10.23 13.05
N LEU A 2 15.04 -9.24 13.82
CA LEU A 2 13.63 -9.16 14.31
C LEU A 2 12.62 -8.96 13.17
N VAL A 3 12.99 -8.24 12.12
CA VAL A 3 12.13 -7.94 10.96
C VAL A 3 11.85 -9.18 10.12
N GLU A 4 12.86 -9.99 9.82
CA GLU A 4 12.67 -11.27 9.10
C GLU A 4 11.69 -12.20 9.84
N ARG A 5 11.79 -12.27 11.18
CA ARG A 5 10.85 -13.06 11.98
C ARG A 5 9.42 -12.52 11.91
N ARG A 6 9.24 -11.21 11.81
CA ARG A 6 7.91 -10.60 11.69
C ARG A 6 7.30 -10.92 10.32
N ILE A 7 8.10 -10.83 9.26
CA ILE A 7 7.70 -11.21 7.89
C ILE A 7 7.30 -12.70 7.85
N ASP A 8 8.10 -13.58 8.44
CA ASP A 8 7.82 -15.03 8.48
C ASP A 8 6.60 -15.37 9.38
N GLN A 9 6.24 -14.51 10.32
CA GLN A 9 5.06 -14.68 11.19
C GLN A 9 3.78 -14.17 10.53
N ASP A 10 3.88 -13.39 9.45
CA ASP A 10 2.73 -12.93 8.71
C ASP A 10 2.11 -14.11 7.95
N THR A 11 0.82 -14.35 8.24
CA THR A 11 0.08 -15.51 7.74
C THR A 11 -0.23 -15.38 6.25
N GLU A 12 -0.40 -14.16 5.75
CA GLU A 12 -0.71 -13.89 4.35
C GLU A 12 0.54 -14.04 3.49
N VAL A 13 1.65 -13.44 3.93
CA VAL A 13 2.97 -13.58 3.28
C VAL A 13 3.38 -15.05 3.22
N SER A 14 3.27 -15.78 4.33
CA SER A 14 3.61 -17.20 4.39
C SER A 14 2.76 -18.05 3.44
N ARG A 15 1.47 -17.71 3.29
CA ARG A 15 0.56 -18.39 2.37
C ARG A 15 0.95 -18.13 0.91
N GLU A 16 1.19 -16.88 0.52
CA GLU A 16 1.59 -16.54 -0.86
C GLU A 16 2.93 -17.20 -1.25
N ILE A 17 3.94 -17.14 -0.38
CA ILE A 17 5.25 -17.79 -0.62
C ILE A 17 5.08 -19.30 -0.82
N THR A 18 4.29 -19.94 0.04
CA THR A 18 4.01 -21.38 -0.06
C THR A 18 3.31 -21.71 -1.38
N LEU A 19 2.30 -20.92 -1.79
CA LEU A 19 1.59 -21.12 -3.06
C LEU A 19 2.47 -20.92 -4.29
N TRP A 20 3.47 -20.05 -4.23
CA TRP A 20 4.43 -19.84 -5.30
C TRP A 20 5.46 -20.97 -5.38
N SER A 21 5.95 -21.43 -4.23
CA SER A 21 6.87 -22.59 -4.18
C SER A 21 6.26 -23.87 -4.77
N GLN A 22 4.94 -24.04 -4.64
CA GLN A 22 4.22 -25.21 -5.16
C GLN A 22 3.99 -25.18 -6.67
N ARG A 23 4.10 -24.01 -7.31
CA ARG A 23 3.86 -23.83 -8.76
C ARG A 23 5.10 -24.02 -9.63
N GLY A 24 6.12 -24.73 -9.12
CA GLY A 24 7.38 -24.94 -9.85
C GLY A 24 8.17 -23.65 -10.05
N SER A 25 8.10 -22.74 -9.06
CA SER A 25 8.86 -21.50 -9.03
C SER A 25 9.58 -21.37 -7.69
N ASP A 26 10.86 -21.02 -7.73
CA ASP A 26 11.64 -20.68 -6.54
C ASP A 26 11.34 -19.23 -6.16
N VAL A 27 11.04 -19.02 -4.87
CA VAL A 27 10.92 -17.68 -4.29
C VAL A 27 12.30 -17.24 -3.80
N ILE A 28 12.75 -16.09 -4.26
CA ILE A 28 14.04 -15.50 -3.91
C ILE A 28 13.77 -14.21 -3.15
N ARG A 29 14.19 -14.19 -1.89
CA ARG A 29 14.21 -12.98 -1.06
C ARG A 29 15.38 -12.10 -1.45
N GLY A 30 15.10 -10.83 -1.74
CA GLY A 30 16.10 -9.83 -2.08
C GLY A 30 16.85 -9.29 -0.87
N ASN A 31 17.56 -8.18 -1.05
CA ASN A 31 18.23 -7.49 0.04
C ASN A 31 17.24 -6.64 0.85
N LEU A 32 17.38 -6.70 2.18
CA LEU A 32 16.66 -5.81 3.08
C LEU A 32 17.26 -4.41 3.00
N LEU A 33 16.43 -3.44 2.62
CA LEU A 33 16.78 -2.02 2.58
C LEU A 33 16.16 -1.32 3.78
N VAL A 34 16.98 -0.57 4.53
CA VAL A 34 16.52 0.22 5.68
C VAL A 34 16.58 1.69 5.29
N ILE A 35 15.43 2.36 5.31
CA ILE A 35 15.29 3.75 4.88
C ILE A 35 14.79 4.57 6.07
N PRO A 36 15.61 5.51 6.60
CA PRO A 36 15.16 6.43 7.63
C PRO A 36 14.27 7.53 7.02
N ILE A 37 13.13 7.79 7.64
CA ILE A 37 12.20 8.86 7.26
C ILE A 37 11.78 9.60 8.54
N GLU A 38 12.21 10.86 8.63
CA GLU A 38 12.03 11.72 9.80
C GLU A 38 12.51 11.01 11.08
N ASP A 39 11.58 10.68 11.99
CA ASP A 39 11.83 10.00 13.26
C ASP A 39 11.53 8.48 13.20
N SER A 40 11.41 7.91 12.00
CA SER A 40 10.99 6.52 11.79
C SER A 40 11.89 5.76 10.81
N PHE A 41 11.80 4.43 10.84
CA PHE A 41 12.50 3.54 9.92
C PHE A 41 11.49 2.73 9.11
N ILE A 42 11.71 2.67 7.80
CA ILE A 42 11.06 1.73 6.91
C ILE A 42 12.03 0.62 6.55
N TYR A 43 11.53 -0.61 6.57
CA TYR A 43 12.24 -1.77 6.04
C TYR A 43 11.55 -2.22 4.76
N VAL A 44 12.32 -2.36 3.69
CA VAL A 44 11.81 -2.76 2.37
C VAL A 44 12.53 -4.02 1.92
N GLU A 45 11.78 -5.05 1.56
CA GLU A 45 12.34 -6.31 1.05
C GLU A 45 11.63 -6.72 -0.25
N PRO A 46 12.35 -6.79 -1.39
CA PRO A 46 11.76 -7.26 -2.64
C PRO A 46 11.72 -8.79 -2.69
N LEU A 47 10.61 -9.34 -3.20
CA LEU A 47 10.44 -10.76 -3.49
C LEU A 47 10.48 -11.01 -4.99
N TYR A 48 11.39 -11.88 -5.39
CA TYR A 48 11.51 -12.34 -6.76
C TYR A 48 11.00 -13.77 -6.91
N LEU A 49 10.43 -14.07 -8.07
CA LEU A 49 10.11 -15.42 -8.47
C LEU A 49 10.99 -15.83 -9.64
N ARG A 50 11.44 -17.08 -9.59
CA ARG A 50 12.23 -17.68 -10.66
C ARG A 50 11.63 -19.04 -11.03
N ALA A 51 11.42 -19.30 -12.31
CA ALA A 51 11.01 -20.63 -12.76
C ALA A 51 12.11 -21.68 -12.48
N THR A 52 11.72 -22.88 -12.04
CA THR A 52 12.67 -23.97 -11.71
C THR A 52 13.55 -24.39 -12.89
N GLN A 53 13.08 -24.25 -14.13
CA GLN A 53 13.88 -24.48 -15.34
C GLN A 53 14.35 -23.14 -15.93
N ALA A 54 15.54 -22.70 -15.51
CA ALA A 54 16.29 -21.58 -16.08
C ALA A 54 15.45 -20.35 -16.50
N GLY A 55 14.80 -19.70 -15.53
CA GLY A 55 14.14 -18.41 -15.71
C GLY A 55 14.96 -17.23 -15.17
N MET A 56 14.77 -16.04 -15.72
CA MET A 56 15.22 -14.80 -15.11
C MET A 56 14.37 -14.52 -13.85
N PRO A 57 14.95 -14.11 -12.71
CA PRO A 57 14.16 -13.68 -11.56
C PRO A 57 13.32 -12.45 -11.90
N GLU A 58 12.03 -12.51 -11.64
CA GLU A 58 11.10 -11.40 -11.83
C GLU A 58 10.60 -10.89 -10.48
N LEU A 59 10.56 -9.57 -10.32
CA LEU A 59 9.98 -8.96 -9.12
C LEU A 59 8.48 -9.25 -9.09
N LYS A 60 8.02 -9.88 -8.02
CA LYS A 60 6.59 -10.20 -7.85
C LYS A 60 5.90 -9.36 -6.81
N ARG A 61 6.60 -9.13 -5.69
CA ARG A 61 6.09 -8.34 -4.57
C ARG A 61 7.19 -7.52 -3.93
N VAL A 62 6.76 -6.51 -3.20
CA VAL A 62 7.60 -5.72 -2.29
C VAL A 62 6.94 -5.78 -0.93
N LEU A 63 7.72 -6.18 0.08
CA LEU A 63 7.32 -6.07 1.47
C LEU A 63 7.82 -4.75 2.04
N VAL A 64 6.96 -4.10 2.79
CA VAL A 64 7.27 -2.90 3.55
C VAL A 64 6.87 -3.14 5.00
N VAL A 65 7.82 -2.94 5.91
CA VAL A 65 7.58 -3.01 7.35
C VAL A 65 7.77 -1.63 7.94
N LYS A 66 6.73 -1.13 8.61
CA LYS A 66 6.75 0.11 9.38
C LYS A 66 6.26 -0.20 10.79
N GLU A 67 7.13 0.03 11.76
CA GLU A 67 6.86 -0.25 13.18
C GLU A 67 6.47 -1.72 13.42
N GLU A 68 5.17 -2.01 13.55
CA GLU A 68 4.63 -3.36 13.74
C GLU A 68 3.81 -3.89 12.57
N ARG A 69 3.58 -3.06 11.54
CA ARG A 69 2.77 -3.41 10.38
C ARG A 69 3.65 -3.94 9.26
N VAL A 70 3.29 -5.11 8.73
CA VAL A 70 3.85 -5.67 7.50
C VAL A 70 2.84 -5.46 6.40
N VAL A 71 3.30 -4.98 5.25
CA VAL A 71 2.50 -4.78 4.05
C VAL A 71 3.19 -5.46 2.90
N MET A 72 2.44 -6.17 2.07
CA MET A 72 2.93 -6.85 0.89
C MET A 72 2.13 -6.40 -0.33
N ALA A 73 2.79 -5.73 -1.28
CA ALA A 73 2.12 -5.24 -2.49
C ALA A 73 2.91 -5.58 -3.76
N GLU A 74 2.33 -5.31 -4.93
CA GLU A 74 2.93 -5.65 -6.23
C GLU A 74 4.17 -4.82 -6.56
N ASN A 75 4.22 -3.60 -6.04
CA ASN A 75 5.30 -2.66 -6.27
C ASN A 75 5.53 -1.80 -5.02
N LEU A 76 6.65 -1.08 -5.01
CA LEU A 76 7.06 -0.25 -3.88
C LEU A 76 6.06 0.88 -3.61
N GLU A 77 5.51 1.50 -4.66
CA GLU A 77 4.59 2.62 -4.52
C GLU A 77 3.32 2.22 -3.77
N LEU A 78 2.69 1.11 -4.16
CA LEU A 78 1.52 0.54 -3.49
C LEU A 78 1.84 0.11 -2.06
N ALA A 79 2.97 -0.56 -1.84
CA ALA A 79 3.37 -1.02 -0.51
C ALA A 79 3.59 0.16 0.45
N LEU A 80 4.17 1.26 -0.05
CA LEU A 80 4.32 2.49 0.73
C LEU A 80 2.95 3.14 0.99
N GLN A 81 2.10 3.26 -0.02
CA GLN A 81 0.75 3.83 0.16
C GLN A 81 -0.03 3.08 1.24
N GLU A 82 0.00 1.75 1.24
CA GLU A 82 -0.67 0.91 2.22
C GLU A 82 -0.01 0.97 3.60
N ALA A 83 1.33 0.96 3.67
CA ALA A 83 2.06 1.06 4.94
C ALA A 83 1.85 2.40 5.65
N PHE A 84 1.60 3.47 4.89
CA PHE A 84 1.30 4.81 5.40
C PHE A 84 -0.19 5.15 5.46
N SER A 85 -1.07 4.28 4.97
CA SER A 85 -2.51 4.44 5.08
C SER A 85 -2.97 4.13 6.50
N THR A 86 -3.58 5.10 7.18
CA THR A 86 -4.14 4.99 8.54
C THR A 86 -5.48 4.25 8.57
N ILE A 87 -5.63 3.20 7.77
CA ILE A 87 -6.79 2.29 7.83
C ILE A 87 -6.43 1.19 8.83
N PRO A 88 -7.14 1.08 9.98
CA PRO A 88 -6.95 -0.02 10.91
C PRO A 88 -7.34 -1.35 10.24
N ASP A 89 -6.58 -2.40 10.55
CA ASP A 89 -6.67 -3.76 10.01
C ASP A 89 -8.06 -4.16 9.48
N ALA A 90 -8.15 -4.28 8.16
CA ALA A 90 -9.10 -5.17 7.53
C ALA A 90 -8.30 -6.34 6.96
N GLU A 91 -8.34 -7.48 7.64
CA GLU A 91 -7.80 -8.75 7.14
C GLU A 91 -8.30 -8.99 5.70
N PRO A 92 -7.41 -9.21 4.71
CA PRO A 92 -7.86 -9.54 3.37
C PRO A 92 -8.30 -11.00 3.34
N THR A 93 -9.61 -11.20 3.28
CA THR A 93 -10.17 -12.48 2.84
C THR A 93 -10.02 -12.58 1.32
N PRO A 94 -9.49 -13.68 0.77
CA PRO A 94 -9.32 -13.80 -0.67
C PRO A 94 -10.69 -14.06 -1.32
N ALA A 95 -11.17 -13.11 -2.13
CA ALA A 95 -12.23 -13.34 -3.10
C ALA A 95 -11.61 -13.56 -4.48
N PRO A 96 -11.94 -14.65 -5.20
CA PRO A 96 -11.45 -14.87 -6.55
C PRO A 96 -12.34 -14.13 -7.56
N GLY A 97 -11.71 -13.27 -8.35
CA GLY A 97 -12.18 -12.91 -9.69
C GLY A 97 -13.04 -11.65 -9.81
N GLY A 98 -12.60 -10.79 -10.73
CA GLY A 98 -13.48 -9.91 -11.51
C GLY A 98 -13.87 -8.60 -10.85
N ASP A 99 -13.69 -7.53 -11.63
CA ASP A 99 -14.00 -6.12 -11.33
C ASP A 99 -13.18 -5.47 -10.22
N VAL A 100 -12.27 -4.60 -10.67
CA VAL A 100 -11.83 -3.44 -9.88
C VAL A 100 -13.12 -2.64 -9.61
N PRO A 101 -13.62 -2.57 -8.37
CA PRO A 101 -14.80 -1.76 -8.12
C PRO A 101 -14.44 -0.31 -8.45
N PRO A 102 -15.34 0.46 -9.09
CA PRO A 102 -15.15 1.90 -9.16
C PRO A 102 -14.96 2.39 -7.72
N LEU A 103 -13.92 3.20 -7.48
CA LEU A 103 -13.58 3.79 -6.17
C LEU A 103 -14.81 3.88 -5.28
N SER A 104 -14.90 3.04 -4.24
CA SER A 104 -16.10 3.01 -3.40
C SER A 104 -16.33 4.40 -2.78
N LEU A 105 -17.58 4.74 -2.46
CA LEU A 105 -17.89 6.00 -1.78
C LEU A 105 -17.05 6.18 -0.50
N ALA A 106 -16.77 5.08 0.20
CA ALA A 106 -15.90 5.01 1.37
C ALA A 106 -14.42 5.32 1.07
N ASN A 107 -13.92 4.96 -0.12
CA ASN A 107 -12.57 5.30 -0.55
C ASN A 107 -12.48 6.79 -0.94
N LEU A 108 -13.52 7.36 -1.54
CA LEU A 108 -13.57 8.79 -1.86
C LEU A 108 -13.67 9.67 -0.61
N THR A 109 -14.47 9.26 0.39
CA THR A 109 -14.52 9.97 1.68
C THR A 109 -13.18 9.93 2.40
N SER A 110 -12.53 8.76 2.43
CA SER A 110 -11.22 8.60 3.06
C SER A 110 -10.13 9.42 2.35
N LEU A 111 -10.17 9.46 1.01
CA LEU A 111 -9.26 10.28 0.21
C LEU A 111 -9.47 11.78 0.46
N ALA A 112 -10.73 12.23 0.55
CA ALA A 112 -11.05 13.62 0.87
C ALA A 112 -10.52 14.04 2.26
N VAL A 113 -10.63 13.17 3.26
CA VAL A 113 -10.10 13.43 4.62
C VAL A 113 -8.58 13.58 4.58
N SER A 114 -7.88 12.71 3.85
CA SER A 114 -6.42 12.76 3.71
C SER A 114 -5.93 14.05 3.03
N GLU A 115 -6.57 14.47 1.93
CA GLU A 115 -6.21 15.72 1.23
C GLU A 115 -6.48 16.96 2.10
N TYR A 116 -7.54 16.95 2.91
CA TYR A 116 -7.80 18.01 3.87
C TYR A 116 -6.70 18.10 4.94
N GLU A 117 -6.25 16.98 5.51
CA GLU A 117 -5.16 16.98 6.49
C GLU A 117 -3.84 17.46 5.91
N LYS A 118 -3.53 17.07 4.66
CA LYS A 118 -2.36 17.55 3.92
C LYS A 118 -2.42 19.06 3.72
N ALA A 119 -3.57 19.60 3.33
CA ALA A 119 -3.78 21.04 3.25
C ALA A 119 -3.54 21.72 4.61
N GLN A 120 -4.08 21.18 5.71
CA GLN A 120 -3.85 21.73 7.05
C GLN A 120 -2.37 21.72 7.47
N ARG A 121 -1.60 20.69 7.08
CA ARG A 121 -0.14 20.65 7.31
C ARG A 121 0.59 21.74 6.53
N LEU A 122 0.25 21.91 5.25
CA LEU A 122 0.85 22.93 4.38
C LEU A 122 0.54 24.35 4.87
N LEU A 123 -0.66 24.57 5.41
CA LEU A 123 -1.02 25.83 6.06
C LEU A 123 -0.16 26.09 7.29
N LYS A 124 0.12 25.07 8.11
CA LYS A 124 0.98 25.19 9.30
C LYS A 124 2.45 25.46 8.94
N THR A 125 2.94 24.90 7.84
CA THR A 125 4.31 25.13 7.35
C THR A 125 4.46 26.43 6.55
N GLY A 126 3.38 27.19 6.35
CA GLY A 126 3.39 28.44 5.60
C GLY A 126 3.49 28.27 4.08
N ASP A 127 3.27 27.06 3.57
CA ASP A 127 3.24 26.77 2.14
C ASP A 127 1.84 27.02 1.57
N PHE A 128 1.56 28.29 1.29
CA PHE A 128 0.28 28.72 0.75
C PHE A 128 0.01 28.22 -0.68
N LYS A 129 1.06 27.93 -1.46
CA LYS A 129 0.92 27.44 -2.83
C LYS A 129 0.51 25.96 -2.82
N GLY A 130 1.23 25.14 -2.05
CA GLY A 130 0.87 23.74 -1.85
C GLY A 130 -0.51 23.58 -1.20
N TYR A 131 -0.86 24.48 -0.27
CA TYR A 131 -2.20 24.52 0.31
C TYR A 131 -3.28 24.75 -0.76
N GLY A 132 -3.11 25.73 -1.64
CA GLY A 132 -4.07 26.00 -2.73
C GLY A 132 -4.28 24.80 -3.64
N GLU A 133 -3.19 24.12 -4.02
CA GLU A 133 -3.25 22.91 -4.85
C GLU A 133 -3.98 21.76 -4.15
N ALA A 134 -3.72 21.56 -2.84
CA ALA A 134 -4.40 20.53 -2.05
C ALA A 134 -5.90 20.83 -1.85
N VAL A 135 -6.27 22.09 -1.64
CA VAL A 135 -7.68 22.52 -1.52
C VAL A 135 -8.43 22.36 -2.84
N ASP A 136 -7.79 22.65 -3.98
CA ASP A 136 -8.38 22.43 -5.30
C ASP A 136 -8.63 20.95 -5.57
N GLN A 137 -7.69 20.07 -5.19
CA GLN A 137 -7.87 18.62 -5.29
C GLN A 137 -9.02 18.13 -4.41
N LEU A 138 -9.10 18.61 -3.17
CA LEU A 138 -10.20 18.30 -2.26
C LEU A 138 -11.55 18.71 -2.84
N GLY A 139 -11.65 19.91 -3.43
CA GLY A 139 -12.88 20.40 -4.06
C GLY A 139 -13.38 19.50 -5.19
N ARG A 140 -12.47 18.94 -6.00
CA ARG A 140 -12.83 17.99 -7.07
C ARG A 140 -13.38 16.69 -6.50
N ILE A 141 -12.71 16.13 -5.49
CA ILE A 141 -13.14 14.88 -4.83
C ILE A 141 -14.52 15.05 -4.19
N LEU A 142 -14.75 16.17 -3.49
CA LEU A 142 -16.05 16.46 -2.86
C LEU A 142 -17.17 16.68 -3.89
N LYS A 143 -16.84 17.24 -5.06
CA LYS A 143 -17.80 17.37 -6.17
C LYS A 143 -18.20 16.00 -6.71
N ASP A 144 -17.22 15.13 -6.99
CA ASP A 144 -17.46 13.77 -7.47
C ASP A 144 -18.25 12.94 -6.44
N LEU A 145 -17.95 13.13 -5.16
CA LEU A 145 -18.70 12.54 -4.05
C LEU A 145 -20.15 13.02 -4.03
N GLY A 146 -20.38 14.33 -4.12
CA GLY A 146 -21.73 14.90 -4.13
C GLY A 146 -22.55 14.51 -5.37
N GLU A 147 -21.90 14.30 -6.51
CA GLU A 147 -22.56 13.77 -7.72
C GLU A 147 -22.94 12.30 -7.56
N ARG A 148 -22.08 11.48 -6.95
CA ARG A 148 -22.38 10.06 -6.67
C ARG A 148 -23.44 9.86 -5.60
N THR A 149 -23.41 10.64 -4.52
CA THR A 149 -24.44 10.57 -3.47
C THR A 149 -25.81 11.04 -3.97
N ARG A 150 -25.85 11.91 -5.00
CA ARG A 150 -27.11 12.38 -5.62
C ARG A 150 -27.64 11.43 -6.70
N GLY A 151 -26.79 10.59 -7.30
CA GLY A 151 -27.18 9.62 -8.33
C GLY A 151 -27.74 8.30 -7.80
N ASP A 152 -27.74 8.12 -6.47
CA ASP A 152 -28.21 6.91 -5.77
C ASP A 152 -29.65 7.08 -5.21
N ASP A 153 -30.41 8.09 -5.66
CA ASP A 153 -31.84 8.32 -5.34
C ASP A 153 -32.74 8.10 -6.57
#